data_AF-A0A1W2BR55-F1
#
_entry.id   AF-A0A1W2BR55-F1
#
_cell.length_a   1.000
_cell.length_b   1.000
_cell.length_c   1.000
_cell.angle_alpha   90.00
_cell.angle_beta   90.00
_cell.angle_gamma   90.00
#
_symmetry.space_group_name_H-M   'P 1'
#
loop_
_entity.id
_entity.type
_entity.pdbx_description
1 polymer ?
#
loop_
_entity_poly.entity_id
_entity_poly.type
_entity_poly.pdbx_seq_one_letter_code
_entity_poly.pdbx_strand_id
1 'polypeptide(L)'
;MGSFSQFFFKAGEGEQISTTVSSASDSRSAIVGRVLDRNGQPVENALVLLFETVESPDDLKLTAQGFTDGAGHFAFGPLIVGSLYLIKVFRDALKVRELELLAEPPEE
;
A
#
# COMPACT_ATOMS: atom_id res chain seq x y z
N MET A 1 5.54 15.67 -11.35
CA MET A 1 4.40 14.93 -11.95
C MET A 1 4.86 13.50 -12.09
N GLY A 2 4.37 12.59 -11.25
CA GLY A 2 4.94 11.25 -11.20
C GLY A 2 4.51 10.39 -12.37
N SER A 3 5.45 9.67 -12.96
CA SER A 3 5.19 8.78 -14.09
C SER A 3 4.67 7.45 -13.55
N PHE A 4 3.38 7.18 -13.68
CA PHE A 4 2.86 5.82 -13.63
C PHE A 4 2.40 5.43 -15.04
N SER A 5 2.86 4.27 -15.52
CA SER A 5 2.41 3.74 -16.81
C SER A 5 1.15 2.92 -16.58
N GLN A 6 0.01 3.43 -17.01
CA GLN A 6 -1.26 2.71 -17.02
C GLN A 6 -1.80 2.70 -18.45
N PHE A 7 -2.23 1.53 -18.92
CA PHE A 7 -2.89 1.40 -20.21
C PHE A 7 -4.02 0.38 -20.11
N PHE A 8 -5.15 0.69 -20.76
CA PHE A 8 -6.26 -0.23 -20.94
C PHE A 8 -6.19 -0.79 -22.35
N PHE A 9 -6.53 -2.06 -22.52
CA PHE A 9 -6.70 -2.66 -23.85
C PHE A 9 -7.92 -3.58 -23.86
N LYS A 10 -8.52 -3.74 -25.03
CA LYS A 10 -9.58 -4.71 -25.32
C LYS A 10 -9.23 -5.39 -26.63
N ALA A 11 -9.05 -6.71 -26.60
CA ALA A 11 -8.67 -7.50 -27.77
C ALA A 11 -9.90 -8.02 -28.55
N GLY A 12 -9.76 -8.21 -29.86
CA GLY A 12 -10.72 -8.85 -30.77
C GLY A 12 -10.35 -10.27 -31.20
N GLU A 13 -11.21 -10.92 -32.00
CA GLU A 13 -11.01 -12.29 -32.49
C GLU A 13 -9.78 -12.37 -33.40
N GLY A 14 -8.86 -13.28 -33.06
CA GLY A 14 -7.60 -13.48 -33.79
C GLY A 14 -6.53 -12.41 -33.56
N GLU A 15 -6.73 -11.49 -32.61
CA GLU A 15 -5.82 -10.35 -32.41
C GLU A 15 -4.59 -10.72 -31.54
N GLN A 16 -3.39 -10.41 -32.03
CA GLN A 16 -2.16 -10.46 -31.25
C GLN A 16 -1.73 -9.05 -30.86
N ILE A 17 -1.73 -8.75 -29.56
CA ILE A 17 -1.32 -7.46 -29.01
C ILE A 17 0.06 -7.60 -28.37
N SER A 18 1.04 -6.85 -28.88
CA SER A 18 2.38 -6.73 -28.31
C SER A 18 2.59 -5.30 -27.81
N THR A 19 3.16 -5.15 -26.61
CA THR A 19 3.44 -3.83 -26.02
C THR A 19 4.80 -3.80 -25.34
N THR A 20 5.42 -2.64 -25.31
CA THR A 20 6.65 -2.35 -24.56
C THR A 20 6.39 -1.12 -23.72
N VAL A 21 6.49 -1.25 -22.39
CA VAL A 21 6.31 -0.14 -21.46
C VAL A 21 7.68 0.35 -21.00
N SER A 22 8.04 1.58 -21.37
CA SER A 22 9.23 2.27 -20.85
C SER A 22 8.82 3.19 -19.69
N SER A 23 9.26 2.89 -18.47
CA SER A 23 9.04 3.78 -17.33
C SER A 23 9.99 4.98 -17.40
N ALA A 24 9.44 6.20 -17.39
CA ALA A 24 10.25 7.37 -17.08
C ALA A 24 10.66 7.36 -15.60
N SER A 25 11.73 8.09 -15.26
CA SER A 25 12.14 8.29 -13.87
C SER A 25 11.02 8.96 -13.08
N ASP A 26 10.43 8.25 -12.14
CA ASP A 26 9.45 8.81 -11.22
C ASP A 26 10.18 9.59 -10.11
N SER A 27 9.84 10.87 -9.95
CA SER A 27 10.40 11.71 -8.89
C SER A 27 9.71 11.50 -7.54
N ARG A 28 8.64 10.70 -7.50
CA ARG A 28 7.93 10.38 -6.26
C ARG A 28 8.71 9.35 -5.46
N SER A 29 8.79 9.58 -4.16
CA SER A 29 9.46 8.67 -3.24
C SER A 29 8.53 7.55 -2.81
N ALA A 30 9.10 6.45 -2.35
CA ALA A 30 8.39 5.44 -1.58
C ALA A 30 9.13 5.23 -0.26
N ILE A 31 8.39 4.86 0.78
CA ILE A 31 8.96 4.37 2.03
C ILE A 31 8.80 2.86 2.07
N VAL A 32 9.91 2.17 2.23
CA VAL A 32 9.95 0.72 2.46
C VAL A 32 10.61 0.48 3.80
N GLY A 33 10.15 -0.51 4.54
CA GLY A 33 10.69 -0.82 5.84
C GLY A 33 10.42 -2.26 6.26
N ARG A 34 11.00 -2.63 7.39
CA ARG A 34 10.83 -3.94 8.01
C ARG A 34 10.61 -3.78 9.50
N VAL A 35 9.60 -4.46 10.04
CA VAL A 35 9.29 -4.47 11.46
C VAL A 35 9.95 -5.69 12.11
N LEU A 36 10.75 -5.43 13.14
CA LEU A 36 11.44 -6.44 13.93
C LEU A 36 10.99 -6.38 15.38
N ASP A 37 10.98 -7.51 16.06
CA ASP A 37 10.82 -7.57 17.51
C ASP A 37 12.13 -7.25 18.27
N ARG A 38 12.07 -7.32 19.61
CA ARG A 38 13.23 -7.07 20.48
C ARG A 38 14.37 -8.07 20.29
N ASN A 39 14.10 -9.23 19.71
CA ASN A 39 15.08 -10.27 19.41
C ASN A 39 15.59 -10.18 17.96
N GLY A 40 15.16 -9.18 17.19
CA GLY A 40 15.52 -9.02 15.77
C GLY A 40 14.73 -9.94 14.82
N GLN A 41 13.69 -10.62 15.31
CA GLN A 41 12.84 -11.50 14.48
C GLN A 41 11.80 -10.66 13.72
N PRO A 42 11.51 -10.99 12.45
CA PRO A 42 10.44 -10.32 11.71
C PRO A 42 9.09 -10.43 12.41
N VAL A 43 8.32 -9.35 12.37
CA VAL A 43 6.92 -9.35 12.84
C VAL A 43 6.01 -9.40 11.62
N GLU A 44 5.37 -10.54 11.41
CA GLU A 44 4.32 -10.72 10.40
C GLU A 44 3.00 -10.10 10.89
N ASN A 45 2.15 -9.63 9.96
CA ASN A 45 0.81 -9.12 10.24
C ASN A 45 0.75 -7.94 11.24
N ALA A 46 1.84 -7.17 11.38
CA ALA A 46 1.81 -5.90 12.09
C ALA A 46 1.06 -4.87 11.25
N LEU A 47 0.10 -4.16 11.84
CA LEU A 47 -0.55 -3.06 11.15
C LEU A 47 0.40 -1.87 11.09
N VAL A 48 0.59 -1.34 9.89
CA VAL A 48 1.33 -0.11 9.64
C VAL A 48 0.37 0.91 9.05
N LEU A 49 0.30 2.08 9.67
CA LEU A 49 -0.51 3.22 9.24
C LEU A 49 0.40 4.35 8.78
N LEU A 50 0.12 4.92 7.61
CA LEU A 50 0.78 6.11 7.07
C LEU A 50 -0.16 7.31 7.15
N PHE A 51 0.29 8.36 7.82
CA PHE A 51 -0.40 9.64 7.88
C PHE A 51 0.42 10.70 7.16
N GLU A 52 -0.26 11.58 6.43
CA GLU A 52 0.28 12.85 5.95
C GLU A 52 -0.04 13.95 6.96
N THR A 53 0.94 14.77 7.30
CA THR A 53 0.76 15.97 8.13
C THR A 53 0.27 17.10 7.22
N VAL A 54 -0.92 17.65 7.51
CA VAL A 54 -1.55 18.64 6.62
C VAL A 54 -1.14 20.07 7.01
N GLU A 55 -1.62 20.57 8.15
CA GLU A 55 -1.35 21.96 8.58
C GLU A 55 -0.44 22.04 9.82
N SER A 56 -0.51 21.04 10.70
CA SER A 56 0.28 20.98 11.93
C SER A 56 0.63 19.53 12.28
N PRO A 57 1.67 19.26 13.10
CA PRO A 57 2.06 17.90 13.50
C PRO A 57 0.93 17.06 14.11
N ASP A 58 -0.08 17.72 14.69
CA ASP A 58 -1.25 17.07 15.31
C ASP A 58 -2.41 16.87 14.33
N ASP A 59 -2.39 17.52 13.16
CA ASP A 59 -3.37 17.36 12.09
C ASP A 59 -2.92 16.29 11.09
N LEU A 60 -3.30 15.05 11.40
CA LEU A 60 -2.86 13.85 10.70
C LEU A 60 -3.98 13.27 9.83
N LYS A 61 -3.75 13.23 8.52
CA LYS A 61 -4.63 12.55 7.56
C LYS A 61 -4.12 11.15 7.26
N LEU A 62 -4.91 10.11 7.55
CA LEU A 62 -4.57 8.74 7.15
C LEU A 62 -4.60 8.64 5.61
N THR A 63 -3.48 8.26 5.00
CA THR A 63 -3.34 8.17 3.53
C THR A 63 -3.20 6.74 3.05
N ALA A 64 -2.60 5.86 3.85
CA ALA A 64 -2.48 4.44 3.53
C ALA A 64 -2.42 3.59 4.80
N GLN A 65 -2.80 2.33 4.66
CA GLN A 65 -2.61 1.30 5.68
C GLN A 65 -2.20 0.00 5.01
N GLY A 66 -1.46 -0.83 5.73
CA GLY A 66 -1.04 -2.15 5.26
C GLY A 66 -0.60 -3.02 6.42
N PHE A 67 -0.45 -4.30 6.15
CA PHE A 67 0.13 -5.26 7.08
C PHE A 67 1.51 -5.66 6.62
N THR A 68 2.40 -5.98 7.56
CA THR A 68 3.69 -6.55 7.23
C THR A 68 3.56 -7.98 6.69
N ASP A 69 4.40 -8.33 5.72
CA ASP A 69 4.50 -9.71 5.21
C ASP A 69 5.20 -10.66 6.20
N GLY A 70 5.34 -11.94 5.83
CA GLY A 70 6.01 -12.96 6.65
C GLY A 70 7.49 -12.70 6.94
N ALA A 71 8.14 -11.81 6.18
CA ALA A 71 9.50 -11.34 6.43
C ALA A 71 9.53 -9.96 7.12
N GLY A 72 8.37 -9.47 7.57
CA GLY A 72 8.19 -8.24 8.31
C GLY A 72 8.18 -6.98 7.44
N HIS A 73 8.17 -7.09 6.12
CA HIS A 73 8.29 -5.93 5.22
C HIS A 73 6.96 -5.19 5.04
N PHE A 74 7.05 -3.88 4.88
CA PHE A 74 5.95 -3.03 4.42
C PHE A 74 6.47 -2.01 3.40
N ALA A 75 5.58 -1.48 2.58
CA ALA A 75 5.88 -0.43 1.61
C ALA A 75 4.69 0.52 1.45
N PHE A 76 4.97 1.83 1.37
CA PHE A 76 4.01 2.84 0.95
C PHE A 76 4.59 3.74 -0.12
N GLY A 77 3.77 4.02 -1.12
CA GLY A 77 4.06 4.95 -2.17
C GLY A 77 3.01 4.87 -3.27
N PRO A 78 3.11 5.76 -4.26
CA PRO A 78 4.06 6.88 -4.31
C PRO A 78 3.71 8.00 -3.31
N LEU A 79 4.70 8.63 -2.71
CA LEU A 79 4.57 9.73 -1.74
C LEU A 79 4.65 11.09 -2.44
N ILE A 80 3.95 12.08 -1.87
CA ILE A 80 4.00 13.47 -2.34
C ILE A 80 5.33 14.08 -1.89
N VAL A 81 6.07 14.66 -2.84
CA VAL A 81 7.35 15.30 -2.58
C VAL A 81 7.13 16.55 -1.72
N GLY A 82 7.91 16.68 -0.63
CA GLY A 82 7.84 17.82 0.28
C GLY A 82 6.80 17.71 1.39
N SER A 83 5.90 16.72 1.34
CA SER A 83 4.98 16.42 2.44
C SER A 83 5.71 15.75 3.61
N LEU A 84 5.31 16.10 4.83
CA LEU A 84 5.74 15.41 6.04
C LEU A 84 4.79 14.24 6.31
N TYR A 85 5.37 13.08 6.63
CA TYR A 85 4.60 11.87 6.93
C TYR A 85 4.95 11.31 8.31
N LEU A 86 3.95 10.71 8.95
CA LEU A 86 4.09 9.95 10.19
C LEU A 86 3.69 8.50 9.93
N ILE A 87 4.55 7.55 10.35
CA ILE A 87 4.21 6.12 10.39
C ILE A 87 3.91 5.71 11.83
N LYS A 88 2.80 5.01 12.02
CA LYS A 88 2.49 4.30 13.28
C LYS A 88 2.48 2.80 13.02
N VAL A 89 3.24 2.06 13.81
CA VAL A 89 3.32 0.60 13.76
C VAL A 89 2.63 0.03 14.99
N PHE A 90 1.67 -0.87 14.77
CA PHE A 90 0.93 -1.55 15.81
C PHE A 90 1.21 -3.04 15.71
N ARG A 91 1.95 -3.55 16.69
CA ARG A 91 2.17 -4.97 16.91
C ARG A 91 1.12 -5.48 17.89
N ASP A 92 0.48 -6.61 17.58
CA ASP A 92 -0.42 -7.36 18.47
C ASP A 92 -1.62 -6.55 19.05
N ALA A 93 -1.82 -5.30 18.62
CA ALA A 93 -2.79 -4.38 19.21
C ALA A 93 -4.20 -4.52 18.59
N LEU A 94 -4.30 -5.19 17.45
CA LEU A 94 -5.57 -5.40 16.76
C LEU A 94 -5.98 -6.86 16.85
N LYS A 95 -7.10 -7.10 17.51
CA LYS A 95 -7.86 -8.33 17.31
C LYS A 95 -8.48 -8.27 15.93
N VAL A 96 -7.79 -8.83 14.95
CA VAL A 96 -8.36 -9.03 13.60
C VAL A 96 -9.29 -10.24 13.69
N ARG A 97 -10.53 -10.09 13.23
CA ARG A 97 -11.48 -11.19 13.04
C ARG A 97 -11.76 -11.28 11.55
N GLU A 98 -11.55 -12.46 10.99
CA GLU A 98 -11.98 -12.77 9.64
C GLU A 98 -13.51 -12.90 9.61
N LEU A 99 -14.13 -12.23 8.64
CA LEU A 99 -15.56 -12.32 8.36
C LEU A 99 -15.73 -12.99 7.01
N GLU A 100 -16.20 -14.23 7.03
CA GLU A 100 -16.68 -14.90 5.82
C GLU A 100 -18.14 -14.49 5.59
N LEU A 101 -18.39 -13.80 4.49
CA LEU A 101 -19.74 -13.46 4.03
C LEU A 101 -20.06 -14.32 2.82
N LEU A 102 -21.10 -15.14 2.94
CA LEU A 102 -21.74 -15.77 1.79
C LEU A 102 -22.73 -14.75 1.23
N ALA A 103 -22.46 -14.25 0.02
CA ALA A 103 -23.44 -13.42 -0.69
C ALA A 103 -24.56 -14.32 -1.21
N GLU A 104 -25.81 -14.02 -0.86
CA GLU A 104 -26.96 -14.63 -1.51
C GLU A 104 -27.11 -14.07 -2.94
N PRO A 105 -27.48 -14.90 -3.93
CA PRO A 105 -27.73 -14.42 -5.29
C PRO A 105 -28.90 -13.42 -5.31
N PRO A 106 -28.90 -12.45 -6.23
CA PRO A 106 -30.02 -11.50 -6.35
C PRO A 106 -31.34 -12.24 -6.67
N GLU A 107 -32.44 -11.84 -6.02
CA GLU A 107 -33.79 -12.35 -6.33
C GLU A 107 -34.19 -11.96 -7.76
N GLU A 108 -34.75 -12.92 -8.53
CA GLU A 108 -35.20 -12.77 -9.92
C GLU A 108 -36.46 -11.90 -10.10
#